data_AF-A0A2G5T721-F1
#
_entry.id   AF-A0A2G5T721-F1
#
_cell.length_a   1.000
_cell.length_b   1.000
_cell.length_c   1.000
_cell.angle_alpha   90.00
_cell.angle_beta   90.00
_cell.angle_gamma   90.00
#
_symmetry.space_group_name_H-M   'P 1'
#
loop_
_entity.id
_entity.type
_entity.pdbx_description
1 polymer ?
#
loop_
_entity_poly.entity_id
_entity_poly.type
_entity_poly.pdbx_seq_one_letter_code
_entity_poly.pdbx_strand_id
1 'polypeptide(L)'
;MWILTIFLINFVLASDAEKCTGLDGPKAYRCIQHLDEIHELSYSIDIYDKENNSKINKPCSEFKKCHEQLKCGVEDGVVKIIEKMTSFCDIVEFHQS
;
A
#
# COMPACT_ATOMS: atom_id res chain seq x y z
N MET A 1 -23.23 3.57 41.09
CA MET A 1 -22.57 4.47 40.12
C MET A 1 -21.12 4.08 39.75
N TRP A 2 -20.66 2.84 40.03
CA TRP A 2 -19.32 2.37 39.66
C TRP A 2 -19.30 1.38 38.47
N ILE A 3 -20.46 0.81 38.13
CA ILE A 3 -20.60 -0.18 37.05
C ILE A 3 -20.55 0.49 35.67
N LEU A 4 -21.12 1.70 35.54
CA LEU A 4 -21.11 2.48 34.30
C LEU A 4 -19.68 2.92 33.92
N THR A 5 -18.84 3.24 34.91
CA THR A 5 -17.43 3.60 34.68
C THR A 5 -16.60 2.42 34.20
N ILE A 6 -16.86 1.21 34.66
CA ILE A 6 -16.13 -0.01 34.22
C ILE A 6 -16.53 -0.39 32.78
N PHE A 7 -17.80 -0.18 32.40
CA PHE A 7 -18.25 -0.41 31.02
C PHE A 7 -17.60 0.56 30.02
N LEU A 8 -17.42 1.82 30.40
CA LEU A 8 -16.78 2.82 29.53
C LEU A 8 -15.30 2.53 29.28
N ILE A 9 -14.58 2.01 30.27
CA ILE A 9 -13.14 1.67 30.11
C ILE A 9 -12.95 0.49 29.15
N ASN A 10 -13.88 -0.49 29.15
CA ASN A 10 -13.84 -1.61 28.22
C ASN A 10 -14.29 -1.23 26.79
N PHE A 11 -15.13 -0.21 26.64
CA PHE A 11 -15.64 0.20 25.33
C PHE A 11 -14.61 0.97 24.50
N VAL A 12 -13.61 1.60 25.14
CA VAL A 12 -12.54 2.33 24.43
C VAL A 12 -11.55 1.37 23.72
N LEU A 13 -11.53 0.08 24.09
CA LEU A 13 -10.64 -0.93 23.46
C LEU A 13 -11.32 -1.75 22.36
N ALA A 14 -12.61 -1.53 22.10
CA ALA A 14 -13.36 -2.17 21.02
C ALA A 14 -13.68 -1.18 19.88
N SER A 15 -12.78 -0.24 19.63
CA SER A 15 -12.65 0.32 18.29
C SER A 15 -12.20 -0.84 17.42
N ASP A 16 -13.12 -1.41 16.64
CA ASP A 16 -12.84 -2.37 15.59
C ASP A 16 -11.81 -1.77 14.63
N ALA A 17 -10.53 -1.87 14.99
CA ALA A 17 -9.46 -1.83 14.02
C ALA A 17 -9.78 -3.01 13.12
N GLU A 18 -10.30 -2.71 11.93
CA GLU A 18 -10.35 -3.63 10.81
C GLU A 18 -9.07 -4.48 10.90
N LYS A 19 -9.24 -5.79 11.13
CA LYS A 19 -8.12 -6.67 11.46
C LYS A 19 -7.15 -6.65 10.28
N CYS A 20 -6.20 -5.73 10.31
CA CYS A 20 -5.22 -5.53 9.26
C CYS A 20 -4.36 -6.78 9.28
N THR A 21 -4.64 -7.68 8.34
CA THR A 21 -3.94 -8.95 8.25
C THR A 21 -2.77 -8.74 7.33
N GLY A 22 -1.59 -8.64 7.94
CA GLY A 22 -0.33 -8.52 7.20
C GLY A 22 -0.08 -9.72 6.30
N LEU A 23 0.79 -9.53 5.32
CA LEU A 23 1.24 -10.59 4.43
C LEU A 23 2.13 -11.60 5.17
N ASP A 24 2.03 -12.88 4.81
CA ASP A 24 3.06 -13.86 5.17
C ASP A 24 4.40 -13.51 4.50
N GLY A 25 5.51 -13.97 5.09
CA GLY A 25 6.86 -13.57 4.67
C GLY A 25 7.11 -13.66 3.15
N PRO A 26 6.85 -14.81 2.49
CA PRO A 26 7.03 -14.94 1.04
C PRO A 26 6.18 -13.97 0.21
N LYS A 27 4.91 -13.75 0.59
CA LYS A 27 4.05 -12.79 -0.12
C LYS A 27 4.45 -11.34 0.14
N ALA A 28 4.86 -11.02 1.37
CA ALA A 28 5.38 -9.71 1.73
C ALA A 28 6.62 -9.38 0.91
N TYR A 29 7.57 -10.31 0.84
CA TYR A 29 8.78 -10.18 0.05
C TYR A 29 8.46 -9.93 -1.43
N ARG A 30 7.58 -10.73 -2.03
CA ARG A 30 7.16 -10.53 -3.44
C ARG A 30 6.49 -9.17 -3.66
N CYS A 31 5.66 -8.73 -2.71
CA CYS A 31 5.02 -7.42 -2.79
C CYS A 31 6.06 -6.28 -2.76
N ILE A 32 7.05 -6.39 -1.90
CA ILE A 32 8.18 -5.44 -1.80
C ILE A 32 9.03 -5.46 -3.08
N GLN A 33 9.22 -6.63 -3.72
CA GLN A 33 9.92 -6.68 -5.01
C GLN A 33 9.19 -5.86 -6.09
N HIS A 34 7.87 -5.94 -6.17
CA HIS A 34 7.12 -5.09 -7.11
C HIS A 34 7.20 -3.61 -6.75
N LEU A 35 7.19 -3.26 -5.46
CA LEU A 35 7.42 -1.89 -5.02
C LEU A 35 8.80 -1.36 -5.49
N ASP A 36 9.84 -2.18 -5.36
CA ASP A 36 11.20 -1.86 -5.78
C ASP A 36 11.32 -1.71 -7.31
N GLU A 37 10.71 -2.62 -8.07
CA GLU A 37 10.59 -2.52 -9.54
C GLU A 37 9.92 -1.20 -9.97
N ILE A 38 8.84 -0.80 -9.30
CA ILE A 38 8.17 0.49 -9.58
C ILE A 38 9.09 1.65 -9.23
N HIS A 39 9.76 1.60 -8.08
CA HIS A 39 10.70 2.63 -7.64
C HIS A 39 11.83 2.83 -8.65
N GLU A 40 12.46 1.77 -9.13
CA GLU A 40 13.50 1.85 -10.17
C GLU A 40 12.97 2.44 -11.47
N LEU A 41 11.80 1.96 -11.92
CA LEU A 41 11.20 2.45 -13.16
C LEU A 41 10.76 3.91 -13.05
N SER A 42 10.35 4.38 -11.87
CA SER A 42 9.91 5.76 -11.66
C SER A 42 10.98 6.82 -12.01
N TYR A 43 12.26 6.45 -11.98
CA TYR A 43 13.36 7.34 -12.39
C TYR A 43 13.64 7.35 -13.89
N SER A 44 13.12 6.37 -14.64
CA SER A 44 13.50 6.13 -16.04
C SER A 44 12.34 6.26 -17.03
N ILE A 45 11.09 6.14 -16.56
CA ILE A 45 9.94 6.24 -17.43
C ILE A 45 9.55 7.70 -17.70
N ASP A 46 9.17 7.98 -18.94
CA ASP A 46 8.45 9.20 -19.28
C ASP A 46 6.95 8.89 -19.25
N ILE A 47 6.24 9.47 -18.28
CA ILE A 47 4.81 9.22 -18.09
C ILE A 47 3.95 9.73 -19.27
N TYR A 48 4.47 10.65 -20.09
CA TYR A 48 3.76 11.20 -21.24
C TYR A 48 3.98 10.38 -22.53
N ASP A 49 4.94 9.45 -22.53
CA ASP A 49 5.20 8.53 -23.63
C ASP A 49 4.52 7.18 -23.37
N LYS A 50 3.44 6.90 -24.11
CA LYS A 50 2.66 5.65 -23.97
C LYS A 50 3.47 4.37 -24.23
N GLU A 51 4.48 4.41 -25.11
CA GLU A 51 5.29 3.22 -25.38
C GLU A 51 6.25 2.97 -24.21
N ASN A 52 6.86 4.04 -23.70
CA ASN A 52 7.79 3.98 -22.58
C ASN A 52 7.11 3.60 -21.25
N ASN A 53 5.98 4.26 -20.93
CA ASN A 53 5.30 4.09 -19.64
C ASN A 53 4.62 2.70 -19.49
N SER A 54 4.40 1.97 -20.59
CA SER A 54 3.80 0.62 -20.56
C SER A 54 4.59 -0.39 -19.72
N LYS A 55 5.91 -0.17 -19.56
CA LYS A 55 6.82 -1.05 -18.79
C LYS A 55 6.43 -1.13 -17.31
N ILE A 56 5.77 -0.11 -16.77
CA ILE A 56 5.43 -0.03 -15.34
C ILE A 56 4.09 -0.69 -15.00
N ASN A 57 3.29 -1.05 -16.01
CA ASN A 57 1.93 -1.54 -15.82
C ASN A 57 1.87 -2.82 -15.03
N LYS A 58 2.74 -3.77 -15.38
CA LYS A 58 2.77 -5.06 -14.71
C LYS A 58 3.21 -4.92 -13.24
N PRO A 59 4.35 -4.26 -12.91
CA PRO A 59 4.71 -3.99 -11.52
C PRO A 59 3.61 -3.27 -10.74
N CYS A 60 3.01 -2.22 -11.30
CA CYS A 60 1.91 -1.49 -10.66
C CYS A 60 0.67 -2.36 -10.42
N SER A 61 0.28 -3.16 -11.40
CA SER A 61 -0.87 -4.08 -11.27
C SER A 61 -0.63 -5.15 -10.21
N GLU A 62 0.56 -5.74 -10.15
CA GLU A 62 0.89 -6.74 -9.13
C GLU A 62 1.02 -6.12 -7.73
N PHE A 63 1.63 -4.94 -7.61
CA PHE A 63 1.73 -4.22 -6.34
C PHE A 63 0.35 -3.80 -5.79
N LYS A 64 -0.54 -3.30 -6.65
CA LYS A 64 -1.92 -2.94 -6.29
C LYS A 64 -2.75 -4.11 -5.70
N LYS A 65 -2.32 -5.36 -5.90
CA LYS A 65 -2.99 -6.53 -5.28
C LYS A 65 -2.62 -6.75 -3.82
N CYS A 66 -1.51 -6.17 -3.34
CA CYS A 66 -0.92 -6.51 -2.05
C CYS A 66 -0.55 -5.29 -1.18
N HIS A 67 -0.52 -4.08 -1.75
CA HIS A 67 -0.04 -2.87 -1.06
C HIS A 67 -0.81 -2.53 0.23
N GLU A 68 -2.13 -2.73 0.29
CA GLU A 68 -2.91 -2.45 1.51
C GLU A 68 -2.48 -3.34 2.68
N GLN A 69 -2.26 -4.63 2.42
CA GLN A 69 -1.80 -5.57 3.46
C GLN A 69 -0.37 -5.29 3.89
N LEU A 70 0.44 -4.67 3.03
CA LEU A 70 1.81 -4.27 3.33
C LEU A 70 1.88 -3.08 4.32
N LYS A 71 0.81 -2.30 4.45
CA LYS A 71 0.69 -1.22 5.44
C LYS A 71 0.43 -1.74 6.86
N CYS A 72 0.09 -3.02 7.03
CA CYS A 72 -0.24 -3.57 8.34
C CYS A 72 0.98 -3.69 9.25
N GLY A 73 0.95 -2.99 10.40
CA GLY A 73 1.97 -3.15 11.46
C GLY A 73 3.34 -2.55 11.12
N VAL A 74 3.42 -1.72 10.08
CA VAL A 74 4.64 -0.97 9.73
C VAL A 74 4.54 0.48 10.21
N GLU A 75 5.68 1.16 10.31
CA GLU A 75 5.74 2.56 10.74
C GLU A 75 5.09 3.51 9.72
N ASP A 76 4.53 4.63 10.18
CA ASP A 76 3.87 5.64 9.33
C ASP A 76 4.72 6.12 8.16
N GLY A 77 6.05 6.18 8.34
CA GLY A 77 6.98 6.52 7.27
C GLY A 77 6.93 5.53 6.10
N VAL A 78 6.83 4.24 6.42
CA VAL A 78 6.69 3.15 5.43
C VAL A 78 5.32 3.20 4.76
N VAL A 79 4.26 3.44 5.54
CA VAL A 79 2.90 3.62 4.99
C VAL A 79 2.87 4.74 3.94
N LYS A 80 3.49 5.89 4.22
CA LYS A 80 3.58 7.00 3.27
C LYS A 80 4.35 6.66 2.00
N ILE A 81 5.37 5.80 2.07
CA ILE A 81 6.11 5.34 0.90
C ILE A 81 5.22 4.47 0.02
N ILE A 82 4.50 3.52 0.64
CA ILE A 82 3.54 2.65 -0.05
C ILE A 82 2.48 3.49 -0.76
N GLU A 83 1.88 4.47 -0.06
CA GLU A 83 0.86 5.35 -0.63
C GLU A 83 1.37 6.19 -1.80
N LYS A 84 2.57 6.79 -1.66
CA LYS A 84 3.18 7.55 -2.76
C LYS A 84 3.38 6.69 -4.00
N MET A 85 3.82 5.44 -3.82
CA MET A 85 4.03 4.54 -4.95
C MET A 85 2.71 4.08 -5.58
N THR A 86 1.69 3.84 -4.76
CA THR A 86 0.32 3.57 -5.25
C THR A 86 -0.18 4.76 -6.09
N SER A 87 -0.07 5.99 -5.59
CA SER A 87 -0.48 7.19 -6.33
C SER A 87 0.29 7.39 -7.63
N PHE A 88 1.59 7.09 -7.63
CA PHE A 88 2.38 7.13 -8.86
C PHE A 88 1.86 6.11 -9.90
N CYS A 89 1.50 4.90 -9.49
CA CYS A 89 0.85 3.94 -10.37
C CYS A 89 -0.50 4.45 -10.92
N ASP A 90 -1.29 5.14 -10.11
CA ASP A 90 -2.56 5.76 -10.55
C ASP A 90 -2.33 6.85 -11.61
N ILE A 91 -1.28 7.66 -11.44
CA ILE A 91 -0.91 8.71 -12.41
C ILE A 91 -0.53 8.09 -13.75
N VAL A 92 0.27 7.02 -13.75
CA VAL A 92 0.68 6.37 -15.00
C VAL A 92 -0.52 5.75 -15.71
N GLU A 93 -1.42 5.08 -14.97
CA GLU A 93 -2.65 4.49 -15.52
C GLU A 93 -3.55 5.55 -16.16
N PHE A 94 -3.67 6.72 -15.54
CA PHE A 94 -4.41 7.86 -16.11
C PHE A 94 -3.83 8.33 -17.45
N HIS A 95 -2.49 8.43 -17.56
CA HIS A 95 -1.83 8.86 -18.80
C HIS A 95 -1.86 7.81 -19.93
N GLN A 96 -2.20 6.56 -19.62
CA GLN A 96 -2.38 5.50 -20.60
C GLN A 96 -3.79 5.38 -21.16
N SER A 97 -4.78 5.87 -20.41
CA SER A 97 -6.18 5.95 -20.85
C SER A 97 -6.35 6.90 -22.05
#